data_AF-F2SYY4-F1
#
_entry.id   AF-F2SYY4-F1
#
_cell.length_a   1.000
_cell.length_b   1.000
_cell.length_c   1.000
_cell.angle_alpha   90.00
_cell.angle_beta   90.00
_cell.angle_gamma   90.00
#
_symmetry.space_group_name_H-M   'P 1'
#
loop_
_entity.id
_entity.type
_entity.pdbx_description
1 polymer ?
#
loop_
_entity_poly.entity_id
_entity_poly.type
_entity_poly.pdbx_seq_one_letter_code
_entity_poly.pdbx_strand_id
1 'polypeptide(L)'
;MLAVVFDWLDKETWQAPFGGKPISAIYLMEPLVAEPWKPMIEFIDYTRNVHGVTRFVLVAGTSTDLSRPACGDGKIPFVSAIDIAAVVFRALTDPKSHNCDYRILGPELLTYDEVAEKLSAHLGRRIEHVKLSGDERYKGLTDASVSNYLARFN
;
A
#
# COMPACT_ATOMS: atom_id res chain seq x y z
N MET A 1 7.31 0.59 22.87
CA MET A 1 6.10 -0.25 22.99
C MET A 1 6.46 -1.57 22.34
N LEU A 2 6.16 -2.71 22.97
CA LEU A 2 6.43 -4.03 22.39
C LEU A 2 5.41 -4.30 21.28
N ALA A 3 5.83 -5.00 20.22
CA ALA A 3 4.91 -5.49 19.21
C ALA A 3 3.88 -6.42 19.85
N VAL A 4 2.64 -6.36 19.36
CA VAL A 4 1.55 -7.23 19.80
C VAL A 4 1.07 -8.07 18.62
N VAL A 5 0.47 -9.23 18.92
CA VAL A 5 -0.18 -10.05 17.90
C VAL A 5 -1.44 -9.32 17.43
N PHE A 6 -1.59 -9.20 16.11
CA PHE A 6 -2.76 -8.62 15.47
C PHE A 6 -3.03 -9.37 14.17
N ASP A 7 -4.28 -9.79 13.98
CA ASP A 7 -4.78 -10.40 12.75
C ASP A 7 -6.10 -9.74 12.36
N TRP A 8 -6.18 -9.28 11.11
CA TRP A 8 -7.38 -8.68 10.54
C TRP A 8 -8.60 -9.59 10.58
N LEU A 9 -8.40 -10.92 10.57
CA LEU A 9 -9.45 -11.92 10.52
C LEU A 9 -9.76 -12.55 11.88
N ASP A 10 -8.93 -12.31 12.89
CA ASP A 10 -9.15 -12.75 14.28
C ASP A 10 -9.46 -11.58 15.20
N LYS A 11 -10.75 -11.37 15.46
CA LYS A 11 -11.26 -10.26 16.30
C LYS A 11 -10.76 -10.31 17.73
N GLU A 12 -10.41 -11.49 18.25
CA GLU A 12 -9.89 -11.62 19.62
C GLU A 12 -8.51 -10.94 19.76
N THR A 13 -7.80 -10.76 18.65
CA THR A 13 -6.50 -10.05 18.63
C THR A 13 -6.63 -8.53 18.64
N TRP A 14 -7.82 -7.97 18.33
CA TRP A 14 -7.99 -6.53 18.09
C TRP A 14 -7.85 -5.67 19.34
N GLN A 15 -8.04 -6.25 20.52
CA GLN A 15 -7.85 -5.55 21.80
C GLN A 15 -6.38 -5.43 22.18
N ALA A 16 -5.51 -6.33 21.70
CA ALA A 16 -4.12 -6.41 22.14
C ALA A 16 -3.33 -5.08 22.06
N PRO A 17 -3.50 -4.24 21.01
CA PRO A 17 -2.81 -2.95 20.93
C PRO A 17 -3.20 -1.94 22.04
N PHE A 18 -4.39 -2.10 22.63
CA PHE A 18 -4.98 -1.14 23.57
C PHE A 18 -4.69 -1.43 25.05
N GLY A 19 -3.82 -2.42 25.36
CA GLY A 19 -3.39 -2.69 26.74
C GLY A 19 -2.43 -1.64 27.34
N GLY A 20 -2.04 -0.62 26.57
CA GLY A 20 -1.04 0.39 26.95
C GLY A 20 -1.60 1.81 27.04
N LYS A 21 -0.86 2.76 26.48
CA LYS A 21 -1.32 4.16 26.40
C LYS A 21 -2.54 4.27 25.47
N PRO A 22 -3.48 5.18 25.73
CA PRO A 22 -4.59 5.44 24.83
C PRO A 22 -4.10 5.74 23.41
N ILE A 23 -4.69 5.08 22.43
CA ILE A 23 -4.44 5.29 21.01
C ILE A 23 -5.57 6.16 20.49
N SER A 24 -5.26 7.34 19.94
CA SER A 24 -6.25 8.26 19.37
C SER A 24 -6.27 8.28 17.84
N ALA A 25 -5.21 7.76 17.21
CA ALA A 25 -5.01 7.72 15.77
C ALA A 25 -4.39 6.39 15.32
N ILE A 26 -4.82 5.87 14.17
CA ILE A 26 -4.35 4.58 13.61
C ILE A 26 -3.90 4.76 12.15
N TYR A 27 -2.74 4.19 11.81
CA TYR A 27 -2.31 3.95 10.44
C TYR A 27 -2.83 2.60 9.96
N LEU A 28 -3.58 2.59 8.86
CA LEU A 28 -4.19 1.38 8.31
C LEU A 28 -3.41 0.89 7.08
N MET A 29 -3.04 -0.39 7.14
CA MET A 29 -2.48 -1.15 6.02
C MET A 29 -3.47 -2.23 5.62
N GLU A 30 -3.84 -2.24 4.34
CA GLU A 30 -4.85 -3.14 3.80
C GLU A 30 -4.43 -4.63 3.89
N PRO A 31 -5.30 -5.53 4.37
CA PRO A 31 -5.04 -6.97 4.34
C PRO A 31 -5.09 -7.52 2.91
N LEU A 32 -4.29 -8.56 2.64
CA LEU A 32 -4.30 -9.28 1.35
C LEU A 32 -5.45 -10.31 1.29
N VAL A 33 -6.68 -9.84 1.36
CA VAL A 33 -7.91 -10.66 1.27
C VAL A 33 -8.83 -10.13 0.17
N ALA A 34 -9.85 -10.90 -0.23
CA ALA A 34 -10.70 -10.54 -1.38
C ALA A 34 -11.55 -9.29 -1.16
N GLU A 35 -12.02 -9.05 0.07
CA GLU A 35 -12.84 -7.90 0.45
C GLU A 35 -12.24 -7.21 1.67
N PRO A 36 -11.09 -6.54 1.52
CA PRO A 36 -10.31 -6.03 2.64
C PRO A 36 -11.01 -4.90 3.39
N TRP A 37 -11.92 -4.17 2.73
CA TRP A 37 -12.74 -3.15 3.37
C TRP A 37 -13.65 -3.73 4.48
N LYS A 38 -14.06 -5.00 4.41
CA LYS A 38 -14.95 -5.60 5.42
C LYS A 38 -14.30 -5.64 6.82
N PRO A 39 -13.18 -6.35 7.04
CA PRO A 39 -12.54 -6.37 8.36
C PRO A 39 -12.03 -4.97 8.78
N MET A 40 -11.62 -4.12 7.82
CA MET A 40 -11.17 -2.77 8.13
C MET A 40 -12.28 -1.87 8.65
N ILE A 41 -13.47 -1.86 8.03
CA ILE A 41 -14.63 -1.09 8.49
C ILE A 41 -15.06 -1.58 9.87
N GLU A 42 -15.12 -2.90 10.08
CA GLU A 42 -15.46 -3.48 11.38
C GLU A 42 -14.45 -3.10 12.47
N PHE A 43 -13.15 -3.11 12.16
CA PHE A 43 -12.11 -2.68 13.09
C PHE A 43 -12.18 -1.17 13.39
N ILE A 44 -12.45 -0.34 12.39
CA ILE A 44 -12.67 1.10 12.57
C ILE A 44 -13.85 1.35 13.50
N ASP A 45 -14.98 0.66 13.28
CA ASP A 45 -16.16 0.79 14.13
C ASP A 45 -15.88 0.30 15.56
N TYR A 46 -15.21 -0.84 15.73
CA TYR A 46 -14.78 -1.35 17.03
C TYR A 46 -13.90 -0.33 17.78
N THR A 47 -12.83 0.16 17.15
CA THR A 47 -11.87 1.07 17.79
C THR A 47 -12.46 2.45 18.08
N ARG A 48 -13.35 2.94 17.22
CA ARG A 48 -14.08 4.19 17.45
C ARG A 48 -15.05 4.07 18.64
N ASN A 49 -15.82 2.99 18.70
CA ASN A 49 -16.88 2.84 19.70
C ASN A 49 -16.35 2.39 21.07
N VAL A 50 -15.33 1.54 21.11
CA VAL A 50 -14.80 0.94 22.35
C VAL A 50 -13.61 1.73 22.90
N HIS A 51 -12.71 2.19 22.04
CA HIS A 51 -11.44 2.81 22.45
C HIS A 51 -11.38 4.32 22.17
N GLY A 52 -12.42 4.90 21.58
CA GLY A 52 -12.50 6.33 21.29
C GLY A 52 -11.48 6.80 20.25
N VAL A 53 -11.04 5.92 19.34
CA VAL A 53 -10.14 6.32 18.24
C VAL A 53 -10.89 7.27 17.31
N THR A 54 -10.28 8.42 17.00
CA THR A 54 -10.94 9.50 16.24
C THR A 54 -10.31 9.76 14.88
N ARG A 55 -9.12 9.21 14.63
CA ARG A 55 -8.34 9.49 13.42
C ARG A 55 -7.82 8.21 12.80
N PHE A 56 -8.00 8.11 11.49
CA PHE A 56 -7.51 6.99 10.69
C PHE A 56 -6.81 7.56 9.46
N VAL A 57 -5.63 7.04 9.15
CA VAL A 57 -4.93 7.34 7.91
C VAL A 57 -4.76 6.03 7.16
N LEU A 58 -5.37 5.94 5.99
CA LEU A 58 -5.26 4.80 5.09
C LEU A 58 -4.25 5.14 3.99
N VAL A 59 -3.27 4.27 3.76
CA VAL A 59 -2.52 4.28 2.51
C VAL A 59 -3.17 3.26 1.58
N ALA A 60 -3.74 3.77 0.50
CA ALA A 60 -4.29 2.96 -0.58
C ALA A 60 -3.44 3.18 -1.85
N GLY A 61 -3.31 2.13 -2.65
CA GLY A 61 -2.76 2.25 -4.00
C GLY A 61 -3.87 2.66 -4.97
N THR A 62 -3.58 3.63 -5.84
CA THR A 62 -4.40 3.85 -7.04
C THR A 62 -3.74 3.14 -8.21
N SER A 63 -4.37 2.08 -8.72
CA SER A 63 -4.05 1.61 -10.07
C SER A 63 -4.58 2.62 -11.09
N THR A 64 -3.89 2.77 -12.22
CA THR A 64 -4.52 3.36 -13.41
C THR A 64 -5.74 2.52 -13.77
N ASP A 65 -6.65 3.07 -14.59
CA ASP A 65 -7.82 2.29 -15.01
C ASP A 65 -7.37 0.90 -15.55
N LEU A 66 -8.18 -0.13 -15.28
CA LEU A 66 -7.88 -1.53 -15.65
C LEU A 66 -7.71 -1.75 -17.16
N SER A 67 -8.12 -0.79 -18.00
CA SER A 67 -7.93 -0.83 -19.47
C SER A 67 -6.57 -0.30 -19.92
N ARG A 68 -5.78 0.32 -19.03
CA ARG A 68 -4.42 0.81 -19.31
C ARG A 68 -3.45 0.37 -18.23
N PRO A 69 -3.01 -0.90 -18.26
CA PRO A 69 -1.83 -1.26 -17.50
C PRO A 69 -0.68 -0.36 -17.97
N ALA A 70 0.01 0.31 -17.05
CA ALA A 70 1.26 1.02 -17.36
C ALA A 70 2.42 0.06 -17.70
N CYS A 71 2.09 -1.18 -18.10
CA CYS A 71 3.03 -2.20 -18.55
C CYS A 71 3.26 -1.96 -20.05
N GLY A 72 4.50 -1.62 -20.42
CA GLY A 72 4.87 -1.14 -21.74
C GLY A 72 5.54 0.24 -21.63
N ASP A 73 5.12 1.19 -22.46
CA ASP A 73 5.69 2.55 -22.50
C ASP A 73 4.94 3.54 -21.56
N GLY A 74 4.18 3.01 -20.61
CA GLY A 74 3.45 3.80 -19.61
C GLY A 74 4.42 4.52 -18.68
N LYS A 75 4.10 5.78 -18.35
CA LYS A 75 4.88 6.58 -17.39
C LYS A 75 4.26 6.54 -16.01
N ILE A 76 5.10 6.27 -15.00
CA ILE A 76 4.71 6.12 -13.60
C ILE A 76 5.51 7.11 -12.75
N PRO A 77 4.87 7.85 -11.84
CA PRO A 77 5.56 8.70 -10.88
C PRO A 77 6.02 7.88 -9.67
N PHE A 78 7.15 7.18 -9.79
CA PHE A 78 7.70 6.32 -8.75
C PHE A 78 8.00 7.11 -7.46
N VAL A 79 7.28 6.79 -6.39
CA VAL A 79 7.39 7.46 -5.09
C VAL A 79 8.15 6.58 -4.08
N SER A 80 8.94 7.21 -3.20
CA SER A 80 9.64 6.53 -2.13
C SER A 80 8.69 6.16 -0.98
N ALA A 81 8.88 4.98 -0.39
CA ALA A 81 8.17 4.58 0.83
C ALA A 81 8.45 5.54 2.01
N ILE A 82 9.62 6.17 2.03
CA ILE A 82 9.98 7.16 3.05
C ILE A 82 9.12 8.42 2.90
N ASP A 83 8.86 8.86 1.67
CA ASP A 83 8.01 10.03 1.42
C ASP A 83 6.55 9.74 1.78
N ILE A 84 6.06 8.53 1.47
CA ILE A 84 4.74 8.06 1.92
C ILE A 84 4.67 8.11 3.45
N ALA A 85 5.66 7.54 4.14
CA ALA A 85 5.70 7.53 5.60
C ALA A 85 5.73 8.94 6.20
N ALA A 86 6.45 9.88 5.57
CA ALA A 86 6.51 11.27 6.00
C ALA A 86 5.13 11.96 5.91
N VAL A 87 4.38 11.72 4.83
CA VAL A 87 3.02 12.25 4.67
C VAL A 87 2.06 11.62 5.68
N VAL A 88 2.12 10.29 5.86
CA VAL A 88 1.29 9.58 6.85
C VAL A 88 1.58 10.10 8.26
N PHE A 89 2.85 10.28 8.62
CA PHE A 89 3.24 10.82 9.92
C PHE A 89 2.64 12.21 10.15
N ARG A 90 2.71 13.11 9.15
CA ARG A 90 2.08 14.44 9.20
C ARG A 90 0.57 14.33 9.39
N ALA A 91 -0.12 13.55 8.56
CA ALA A 91 -1.56 13.36 8.64
C ALA A 91 -2.02 12.78 10.00
N LEU A 92 -1.22 11.89 10.59
CA LEU A 92 -1.48 11.32 11.91
C LEU A 92 -1.27 12.32 13.04
N THR A 93 -0.25 13.18 12.96
CA THR A 93 0.21 14.00 14.09
C THR A 93 -0.24 15.45 14.05
N ASP A 94 -0.71 15.95 12.90
CA ASP A 94 -1.12 17.35 12.76
C ASP A 94 -2.28 17.70 13.71
N PRO A 95 -2.30 18.91 14.31
CA PRO A 95 -3.32 19.28 15.30
C PRO A 95 -4.76 19.15 14.77
N LYS A 96 -4.96 19.46 13.49
CA LYS A 96 -6.25 19.34 12.80
C LYS A 96 -6.20 18.16 11.83
N SER A 97 -7.25 17.33 11.86
CA SER A 97 -7.44 16.31 10.83
C SER A 97 -7.63 16.98 9.46
N HIS A 98 -6.95 16.46 8.44
CA HIS A 98 -7.09 16.96 7.08
C HIS A 98 -8.39 16.49 6.43
N ASN A 99 -8.84 15.27 6.77
CA ASN A 99 -10.06 14.64 6.26
C ASN A 99 -10.21 14.77 4.73
N CYS A 100 -9.14 14.44 4.01
CA CYS A 100 -9.05 14.54 2.56
C CYS A 100 -8.13 13.47 1.98
N ASP A 101 -8.18 13.32 0.66
CA ASP A 101 -7.30 12.41 -0.07
C ASP A 101 -6.06 13.14 -0.57
N TYR A 102 -4.88 12.58 -0.29
CA TYR A 102 -3.61 13.07 -0.83
C TYR A 102 -3.12 12.15 -1.94
N ARG A 103 -2.72 12.73 -3.07
CA ARG A 103 -1.94 12.03 -4.10
C ARG A 103 -0.46 12.26 -3.86
N ILE A 104 0.25 11.22 -3.46
CA ILE A 104 1.69 11.26 -3.20
C ILE A 104 2.38 10.64 -4.42
N LEU A 105 3.12 11.47 -5.16
CA LEU A 105 3.73 11.10 -6.43
C LEU A 105 5.23 11.31 -6.36
N GLY A 106 5.97 10.47 -7.09
CA GLY A 106 7.37 10.73 -7.40
C GLY A 106 7.55 12.03 -8.20
N PRO A 107 8.74 12.63 -8.14
CA PRO A 107 9.01 13.90 -8.85
C PRO A 107 9.06 13.74 -10.37
N GLU A 108 9.31 12.54 -10.88
CA GLU A 108 9.51 12.26 -12.31
C GLU A 108 8.51 11.21 -12.81
N LEU A 109 7.97 11.44 -14.01
CA LEU A 109 7.16 10.46 -14.75
C LEU A 109 8.10 9.60 -15.61
N LEU A 110 8.33 8.36 -15.18
CA LEU A 110 9.31 7.46 -15.82
C LEU A 110 8.64 6.25 -16.45
N THR A 111 9.12 5.83 -17.62
CA THR A 111 8.89 4.48 -18.14
C THR A 111 9.79 3.48 -17.40
N TYR A 112 9.48 2.19 -17.50
CA TYR A 112 10.38 1.15 -16.98
C TYR A 112 11.73 1.10 -17.71
N ASP A 113 11.77 1.51 -18.99
CA ASP A 113 13.02 1.63 -19.76
C ASP A 113 13.91 2.74 -19.16
N GLU A 114 13.34 3.92 -18.86
CA GLU A 114 14.05 5.03 -18.20
C GLU A 114 14.52 4.66 -16.78
N VAL A 115 13.73 3.85 -16.05
CA VAL A 115 14.15 3.30 -14.75
C VAL A 115 15.35 2.36 -14.90
N ALA A 116 15.30 1.44 -15.88
CA ALA A 116 16.40 0.50 -16.14
C ALA A 116 17.70 1.22 -16.51
N GLU A 117 17.62 2.31 -17.29
CA GLU A 117 18.76 3.17 -17.62
C GLU A 117 19.35 3.85 -16.38
N LYS A 118 18.52 4.49 -15.54
CA LYS A 118 18.98 5.14 -14.30
C LYS A 118 19.64 4.13 -13.35
N LEU A 119 19.04 2.95 -13.18
CA LEU A 119 19.62 1.87 -12.37
C LEU A 119 20.93 1.36 -12.97
N SER A 120 21.02 1.21 -14.30
CA SER A 120 22.24 0.76 -14.97
C SER A 120 23.40 1.73 -14.75
N ALA A 121 23.13 3.03 -14.89
CA ALA A 121 24.12 4.09 -14.66
C ALA A 121 24.64 4.08 -13.22
N HIS A 122 23.76 3.86 -12.23
CA HIS A 122 24.13 3.90 -10.82
C HIS A 122 24.81 2.61 -10.33
N LEU A 123 24.43 1.45 -10.90
CA LEU A 123 24.94 0.14 -10.49
C LEU A 123 26.13 -0.34 -11.33
N GLY A 124 26.48 0.36 -12.42
CA GLY A 124 27.62 0.02 -13.28
C GLY A 124 27.44 -1.29 -14.05
N ARG A 125 26.21 -1.80 -14.19
CA ARG A 125 25.88 -3.00 -14.96
C ARG A 125 24.62 -2.77 -15.78
N ARG A 126 24.53 -3.41 -16.94
CA ARG A 126 23.34 -3.33 -17.79
C ARG A 126 22.14 -3.99 -17.10
N ILE A 127 21.06 -3.23 -16.99
CA ILE A 127 19.73 -3.67 -16.57
C ILE A 127 18.78 -3.35 -17.73
N GLU A 128 17.93 -4.31 -18.07
CA GLU A 128 16.94 -4.17 -19.14
C GLU A 128 15.55 -4.44 -18.59
N HIS A 129 14.59 -3.65 -19.06
CA HIS A 129 13.18 -3.93 -18.84
C HIS A 129 12.68 -4.91 -19.92
N VAL A 130 12.11 -6.03 -19.46
CA VAL A 130 11.51 -7.04 -20.34
C VAL A 130 9.99 -6.84 -20.34
N LYS A 131 9.46 -6.48 -21.51
CA LYS A 131 8.02 -6.29 -21.72
C LYS A 131 7.34 -7.66 -21.83
N LEU A 132 6.57 -8.04 -20.81
CA LEU A 132 5.80 -9.28 -20.81
C LEU A 132 4.38 -9.03 -21.31
N SER A 133 3.82 -9.98 -22.05
CA SER A 133 2.37 -10.06 -22.27
C SER A 133 1.62 -10.35 -20.97
N GLY A 134 0.31 -10.10 -20.98
CA GLY A 134 -0.56 -10.42 -19.82
C GLY A 134 -0.48 -11.88 -19.41
N ASP A 135 -0.45 -12.80 -20.39
CA ASP A 135 -0.38 -14.24 -20.16
C ASP A 135 0.98 -14.67 -19.60
N GLU A 136 2.08 -14.12 -20.11
CA GLU A 136 3.43 -14.39 -19.59
C GLU A 136 3.59 -13.91 -18.15
N ARG A 137 3.07 -12.71 -17.84
CA ARG A 137 3.05 -12.19 -16.46
C ARG A 137 2.23 -13.07 -15.55
N TYR A 138 1.00 -13.42 -15.95
CA TYR A 138 0.11 -14.28 -15.17
C TYR A 138 0.80 -15.61 -14.86
N LYS A 139 1.33 -16.28 -15.88
CA LYS A 139 2.06 -17.54 -15.73
C LYS A 139 3.26 -17.41 -14.80
N GLY A 140 4.08 -16.36 -14.95
CA GLY A 140 5.24 -16.12 -14.10
C GLY A 140 4.87 -15.92 -12.63
N LEU A 141 3.78 -15.21 -12.34
CA LEU A 141 3.29 -15.00 -10.98
C LEU A 141 2.74 -16.30 -10.37
N THR A 142 1.95 -17.07 -11.13
CA THR A 142 1.42 -18.35 -10.63
C THR A 142 2.52 -19.39 -10.42
N ASP A 143 3.53 -19.44 -11.28
CA ASP A 143 4.70 -20.32 -11.13
C ASP A 143 5.51 -19.92 -9.86
N ALA A 144 5.50 -18.63 -9.50
CA ALA A 144 6.07 -18.11 -8.25
C ALA A 144 5.15 -18.28 -7.01
N SER A 145 4.09 -19.09 -7.11
CA SER A 145 3.11 -19.35 -6.03
C SER A 145 2.33 -18.13 -5.54
N VAL A 146 2.24 -17.07 -6.34
CA VAL A 146 1.32 -15.96 -6.08
C VAL A 146 -0.11 -16.43 -6.33
N SER A 147 -1.03 -16.11 -5.41
CA SER A 147 -2.45 -16.47 -5.54
C SER A 147 -3.03 -16.05 -6.89
N ASN A 148 -3.87 -16.90 -7.50
CA ASN A 148 -4.56 -16.60 -8.76
C ASN A 148 -5.33 -15.28 -8.73
N TYR A 149 -5.86 -14.88 -7.57
CA TYR A 149 -6.50 -13.58 -7.39
C TYR A 149 -5.49 -12.45 -7.68
N LEU A 150 -4.35 -12.44 -6.97
CA LEU A 150 -3.30 -11.45 -7.14
C LEU A 150 -2.58 -11.53 -8.50
N ALA A 151 -2.44 -12.73 -9.06
CA ALA A 151 -1.85 -12.91 -10.39
C ALA A 151 -2.71 -12.29 -11.49
N ARG A 152 -4.03 -12.17 -11.27
CA ARG A 152 -4.98 -11.48 -12.16
C ARG A 152 -5.11 -9.99 -11.90
N PHE A 153 -4.53 -9.47 -10.80
CA PHE A 153 -4.49 -8.03 -10.55
C PHE A 153 -3.50 -7.37 -11.51
N ASN A 154 -4.01 -6.83 -12.61
CA ASN A 154 -3.73 -5.52 -13.25
C ASN A 154 -4.64 -5.38 -14.47
#